data_AF-A0A7Y5DBI8-F1
#
_entry.id   AF-A0A7Y5DBI8-F1
#
_cell.length_a   1.000
_cell.length_b   1.000
_cell.length_c   1.000
_cell.angle_alpha   90.00
_cell.angle_beta   90.00
_cell.angle_gamma   90.00
#
_symmetry.space_group_name_H-M   'P 1'
#
loop_
_entity.id
_entity.type
_entity.pdbx_description
1 polymer ?
#
loop_
_entity_poly.entity_id
_entity_poly.type
_entity_poly.pdbx_seq_one_letter_code
_entity_poly.pdbx_strand_id
1 'polypeptide(L)'
;MYKKIVTLIVAFVYCVCVFADTPGKAAMHDSKISFQGIKNIGGYTFYWSMERGDSADAVITDSSFNMAASNGAPYFYSFWGINNITKKSTDTIPFHNYYSPDYVVILNAVKNDSINYTQLELSNANDIVHEGNTDSIFNKQLVADAKAAKRKHYVKVVLFYLAGIAGLAGLTWFFVRRRKKKATVL
;
A
#
# COMPACT_ATOMS: atom_id res chain seq x y z
N MET A 1 -21.71 25.56 29.21
CA MET A 1 -20.30 25.11 29.02
C MET A 1 -20.17 23.94 28.04
N TYR A 2 -20.89 22.83 28.23
CA TYR A 2 -20.79 21.63 27.38
C TYR A 2 -20.90 21.88 25.86
N LYS A 3 -21.86 22.70 25.41
CA LYS A 3 -22.01 23.03 23.97
C LYS A 3 -20.77 23.71 23.37
N LYS A 4 -20.10 24.60 24.13
CA LYS A 4 -18.90 25.32 23.65
C LYS A 4 -17.68 24.38 23.52
N ILE A 5 -17.56 23.40 24.43
CA ILE A 5 -16.51 22.38 24.39
C ILE A 5 -16.72 21.45 23.18
N VAL A 6 -17.96 21.03 22.92
CA VAL A 6 -18.28 20.18 21.76
C VAL A 6 -17.99 20.89 20.44
N THR A 7 -18.35 22.17 20.29
CA THR A 7 -18.04 22.95 19.08
C THR A 7 -16.54 23.13 18.88
N LEU A 8 -15.78 23.33 19.96
CA LEU A 8 -14.31 23.46 19.90
C LEU A 8 -13.64 22.14 19.49
N ILE A 9 -14.13 21.01 20.00
CA ILE A 9 -13.64 19.67 19.61
C ILE A 9 -13.95 19.38 18.14
N VAL A 10 -15.16 19.72 17.66
CA VAL A 10 -15.53 19.54 16.25
C VAL A 10 -14.69 20.43 15.33
N ALA A 11 -14.45 21.69 15.71
CA ALA A 11 -13.60 22.60 14.94
C ALA A 11 -12.12 22.15 14.94
N PHE A 12 -11.61 21.65 16.07
CA PHE A 12 -10.26 21.09 16.16
C PHE A 12 -10.12 19.82 15.29
N VAL A 13 -11.09 18.90 15.35
CA VAL A 13 -11.12 17.72 14.48
C VAL A 13 -11.21 18.11 13.01
N TYR A 14 -11.95 19.17 12.65
CA TYR A 14 -12.02 19.64 11.27
C TYR A 14 -10.70 20.26 10.79
N CYS A 15 -10.02 21.06 11.64
CA CYS A 15 -8.73 21.67 11.30
C CYS A 15 -7.58 20.67 11.19
N VAL A 16 -7.57 19.57 11.96
CA VAL A 16 -6.53 18.52 11.85
C VAL A 16 -6.75 17.63 10.61
N CYS A 17 -7.93 17.66 10.00
CA CYS A 17 -8.31 16.80 8.87
C CYS A 17 -8.07 17.40 7.47
N VAL A 18 -7.51 18.61 7.32
CA VAL A 18 -7.37 19.25 6.01
C VAL A 18 -5.90 19.58 5.70
N PHE A 19 -5.14 18.54 5.36
CA PHE A 19 -3.95 18.68 4.53
C PHE A 19 -4.16 17.79 3.30
N ALA A 20 -4.90 18.32 2.33
CA ALA A 20 -5.10 17.68 1.03
C ALA A 20 -4.62 18.65 -0.06
N ASP A 21 -3.61 18.25 -0.84
CA ASP A 21 -3.19 18.83 -2.12
C ASP A 21 -4.36 18.96 -3.10
N THR A 22 -5.43 18.18 -2.93
CA THR A 22 -6.67 18.31 -3.71
C THR A 22 -7.93 18.24 -2.83
N PRO A 23 -8.85 19.22 -2.91
CA PRO A 23 -10.10 19.18 -2.16
C PRO A 23 -10.90 17.90 -2.44
N GLY A 24 -11.39 17.25 -1.38
CA GLY A 24 -12.24 16.06 -1.49
C GLY A 24 -11.49 14.75 -1.79
N LYS A 25 -10.15 14.75 -1.87
CA LYS A 25 -9.36 13.52 -2.00
C LYS A 25 -8.69 13.17 -0.67
N ALA A 26 -8.73 11.89 -0.32
CA ALA A 26 -8.01 11.36 0.82
C ALA A 26 -6.50 11.39 0.54
N ALA A 27 -5.70 11.61 1.60
CA ALA A 27 -4.27 11.42 1.51
C ALA A 27 -3.93 9.98 1.13
N MET A 28 -2.96 9.83 0.25
CA MET A 28 -2.39 8.55 -0.14
C MET A 28 -1.29 8.21 0.85
N HIS A 29 -1.18 6.92 1.18
CA HIS A 29 -0.14 6.44 2.10
C HIS A 29 1.16 6.21 1.34
N ASP A 30 2.27 6.13 2.07
CA ASP A 30 3.51 5.61 1.51
C ASP A 30 3.27 4.17 1.03
N SER A 31 3.81 3.83 -0.13
CA SER A 31 3.73 2.47 -0.70
C SER A 31 5.13 1.95 -0.97
N LYS A 32 5.40 0.69 -0.62
CA LYS A 32 6.67 0.02 -0.91
C LYS A 32 6.52 -0.87 -2.14
N ILE A 33 7.40 -0.71 -3.12
CA ILE A 33 7.49 -1.56 -4.30
C ILE A 33 8.80 -2.32 -4.26
N SER A 34 8.74 -3.64 -4.42
CA SER A 34 9.93 -4.50 -4.41
C SER A 34 10.08 -5.20 -5.74
N PHE A 35 11.25 -5.11 -6.36
CA PHE A 35 11.59 -5.79 -7.62
C PHE A 35 12.43 -7.02 -7.34
N GLN A 36 12.09 -8.13 -7.99
CA GLN A 36 12.81 -9.40 -7.91
C GLN A 36 13.16 -9.96 -9.28
N GLY A 37 14.21 -10.79 -9.33
CA GLY A 37 14.64 -11.43 -10.56
C GLY A 37 15.45 -10.50 -11.46
N ILE A 38 15.91 -9.35 -10.94
CA ILE A 38 16.68 -8.35 -11.70
C ILE A 38 17.93 -8.99 -12.33
N LYS A 39 18.64 -9.82 -11.56
CA LYS A 39 19.83 -10.52 -12.05
C LYS A 39 19.52 -11.69 -12.99
N ASN A 40 18.31 -12.23 -12.95
CA ASN A 40 17.91 -13.38 -13.77
C ASN A 40 17.66 -12.94 -15.22
N ILE A 41 17.21 -11.70 -15.42
CA ILE A 41 17.05 -11.09 -16.74
C ILE A 41 18.37 -10.45 -17.17
N GLY A 42 19.38 -11.30 -17.37
CA GLY A 42 20.69 -10.88 -17.84
C GLY A 42 20.62 -10.12 -19.18
N GLY A 43 21.60 -9.26 -19.43
CA GLY A 43 21.69 -8.48 -20.68
C GLY A 43 20.86 -7.20 -20.70
N TYR A 44 20.18 -6.86 -19.60
CA TYR A 44 19.46 -5.59 -19.42
C TYR A 44 20.01 -4.83 -18.22
N THR A 45 19.98 -3.50 -18.30
CA THR A 45 20.13 -2.60 -17.15
C THR A 45 18.77 -1.98 -16.89
N PHE A 46 18.24 -2.17 -15.68
CA PHE A 46 16.94 -1.63 -15.30
C PHE A 46 17.08 -0.26 -14.65
N TYR A 47 16.03 0.54 -14.77
CA TYR A 47 15.96 1.89 -14.24
C TYR A 47 14.64 2.11 -13.53
N TRP A 48 14.69 2.91 -12.48
CA TRP A 48 13.54 3.38 -11.72
C TRP A 48 13.58 4.90 -11.65
N SER A 49 12.46 5.57 -11.92
CA SER A 49 12.36 7.01 -11.77
C SER A 49 10.98 7.43 -11.30
N MET A 50 10.92 8.52 -10.56
CA MET A 50 9.68 9.26 -10.36
C MET A 50 9.42 10.10 -11.62
N GLU A 51 8.20 10.11 -12.16
CA GLU A 51 7.86 10.73 -13.45
C GLU A 51 8.17 12.25 -13.51
N ARG A 52 8.36 12.90 -12.36
CA ARG A 52 8.77 14.31 -12.23
C ARG A 52 10.23 14.51 -11.82
N GLY A 53 11.02 13.46 -11.69
CA GLY A 53 12.43 13.52 -11.33
C GLY A 53 13.33 13.54 -12.56
N ASP A 54 14.32 14.44 -12.57
CA ASP A 54 15.30 14.56 -13.65
C ASP A 54 16.37 13.44 -13.65
N SER A 55 16.31 12.52 -12.68
CA SER A 55 17.27 11.43 -12.51
C SER A 55 16.58 10.08 -12.39
N ALA A 56 17.04 9.11 -13.20
CA ALA A 56 16.66 7.71 -13.08
C ALA A 56 17.78 6.93 -12.37
N ASP A 57 17.41 6.15 -11.37
CA ASP A 57 18.34 5.30 -10.63
C ASP A 57 18.44 3.93 -11.29
N ALA A 58 19.67 3.46 -11.50
CA ALA A 58 19.90 2.12 -12.04
C ALA A 58 19.61 1.05 -10.97
N VAL A 59 18.83 0.03 -11.35
CA VAL A 59 18.46 -1.10 -10.51
C VAL A 59 19.26 -2.32 -10.95
N ILE A 60 20.34 -2.61 -10.22
CA ILE A 60 21.34 -3.63 -10.60
C ILE A 60 21.12 -4.96 -9.85
N THR A 61 20.27 -4.93 -8.83
CA THR A 61 19.96 -6.07 -7.96
C THR A 61 18.52 -5.95 -7.49
N ASP A 62 17.95 -7.07 -7.02
CA ASP A 62 16.68 -7.08 -6.31
C ASP A 62 16.70 -5.98 -5.23
N SER A 63 15.67 -5.13 -5.25
CA SER A 63 15.62 -3.87 -4.53
C SER A 63 14.19 -3.52 -4.15
N SER A 64 14.03 -2.71 -3.10
CA SER A 64 12.74 -2.11 -2.74
C SER A 64 12.87 -0.60 -2.75
N PHE A 65 11.85 0.05 -3.29
CA PHE A 65 11.72 1.49 -3.36
C PHE A 65 10.48 1.91 -2.59
N ASN A 66 10.60 3.01 -1.85
CA ASN A 66 9.47 3.63 -1.18
C ASN A 66 8.94 4.74 -2.07
N MET A 67 7.65 4.66 -2.38
CA MET A 67 6.89 5.74 -2.97
C MET A 67 6.32 6.59 -1.85
N ALA A 68 6.59 7.90 -1.91
CA ALA A 68 6.15 8.81 -0.88
C ALA A 68 4.62 8.94 -0.85
N ALA A 69 4.09 9.20 0.34
CA ALA A 69 2.73 9.64 0.56
C ALA A 69 2.47 10.96 -0.17
N SER A 70 1.22 11.16 -0.59
CA SER A 70 0.81 12.40 -1.23
C SER A 70 -0.54 12.86 -0.69
N ASN A 71 -0.78 14.15 -0.63
CA ASN A 71 -1.99 14.68 -0.01
C ASN A 71 -3.15 14.74 -1.03
N GLY A 72 -3.31 13.76 -1.91
CA GLY A 72 -4.51 13.64 -2.78
C GLY A 72 -4.24 13.67 -4.29
N ALA A 73 -3.04 14.03 -4.74
CA ALA A 73 -2.59 13.80 -6.11
C ALA A 73 -1.59 12.64 -6.14
N PRO A 74 -1.76 11.62 -7.02
CA PRO A 74 -0.85 10.48 -7.01
C PRO A 74 0.54 10.87 -7.52
N TYR A 75 1.56 10.25 -6.93
CA TYR A 75 2.89 10.24 -7.48
C TYR A 75 3.05 9.06 -8.42
N PHE A 76 3.62 9.34 -9.59
CA PHE A 76 3.87 8.37 -10.63
C PHE A 76 5.35 8.02 -10.68
N TYR A 77 5.60 6.74 -10.87
CA TYR A 77 6.92 6.17 -11.01
C TYR A 77 6.94 5.22 -12.19
N SER A 78 8.11 5.06 -12.77
CA SER A 78 8.33 4.30 -13.99
C SER A 78 9.48 3.34 -13.79
N PHE A 79 9.28 2.11 -14.25
CA PHE A 79 10.33 1.10 -14.33
C PHE A 79 10.49 0.64 -15.77
N TRP A 80 11.72 0.57 -16.27
CA TRP A 80 12.01 0.07 -17.61
C TRP A 80 13.40 -0.55 -17.66
N GLY A 81 13.68 -1.33 -18.70
CA GLY A 81 14.99 -1.91 -18.98
C GLY A 81 15.60 -1.31 -20.24
N ILE A 82 16.92 -1.24 -20.31
CA ILE A 82 17.68 -0.97 -21.53
C ILE A 82 18.50 -2.21 -21.86
N ASN A 83 18.36 -2.72 -23.07
CA ASN A 83 19.19 -3.83 -23.54
C ASN A 83 20.65 -3.38 -23.68
N ASN A 84 21.56 -4.08 -23.02
CA ASN A 84 22.97 -3.70 -22.94
C ASN A 84 23.68 -3.75 -24.31
N ILE A 85 23.21 -4.59 -25.23
CA ILE A 85 23.78 -4.78 -26.58
C ILE A 85 23.11 -3.83 -27.58
N THR A 86 21.78 -3.90 -27.72
CA THR A 86 21.05 -3.16 -28.76
C THR A 86 20.75 -1.71 -28.39
N LYS A 87 20.90 -1.36 -27.11
CA LYS A 87 20.54 -0.05 -26.53
C LYS A 87 19.05 0.32 -26.68
N LYS A 88 18.20 -0.63 -27.07
CA LYS A 88 16.75 -0.42 -27.11
C LYS A 88 16.17 -0.49 -25.71
N SER A 89 15.23 0.41 -25.43
CA SER A 89 14.41 0.38 -24.21
C SER A 89 13.34 -0.71 -24.34
N THR A 90 12.99 -1.31 -23.21
CA THR A 90 11.74 -2.05 -23.09
C THR A 90 10.55 -1.10 -22.99
N ASP A 91 9.35 -1.68 -22.95
CA ASP A 91 8.18 -1.02 -22.37
C ASP A 91 8.43 -0.51 -20.95
N THR A 92 7.65 0.49 -20.58
CA THR A 92 7.66 1.11 -19.26
C THR A 92 6.52 0.53 -18.44
N ILE A 93 6.83 0.05 -17.24
CA ILE A 93 5.85 -0.36 -16.25
C ILE A 93 5.55 0.85 -15.35
N PRO A 94 4.31 1.40 -15.41
CA PRO A 94 3.93 2.53 -14.58
C PRO A 94 3.47 2.09 -13.20
N PHE A 95 3.88 2.83 -12.18
CA PHE A 95 3.47 2.66 -10.78
C PHE A 95 2.93 3.97 -10.24
N HIS A 96 1.98 3.88 -9.33
CA HIS A 96 1.36 5.04 -8.71
C HIS A 96 0.96 4.70 -7.27
N ASN A 97 0.96 5.67 -6.36
CA ASN A 97 0.65 5.45 -4.93
C ASN A 97 -0.88 5.51 -4.65
N TYR A 98 -1.71 5.37 -5.68
CA TYR A 98 -3.16 5.58 -5.59
C TYR A 98 -3.87 4.39 -4.95
N TYR A 99 -4.07 4.45 -3.63
CA TYR A 99 -4.64 3.36 -2.83
C TYR A 99 -3.91 2.01 -3.04
N SER A 100 -2.68 2.08 -3.52
CA SER A 100 -1.87 0.95 -3.92
C SER A 100 -1.27 0.30 -2.69
N PRO A 101 -1.66 -0.94 -2.33
CA PRO A 101 -0.94 -1.71 -1.33
C PRO A 101 0.54 -1.83 -1.71
N ASP A 102 1.37 -2.14 -0.72
CA ASP A 102 2.75 -2.53 -0.99
C ASP A 102 2.76 -3.71 -1.98
N TYR A 103 3.58 -3.65 -3.02
CA TYR A 103 3.64 -4.66 -4.08
C TYR A 103 5.03 -5.26 -4.25
N VAL A 104 5.03 -6.47 -4.77
CA VAL A 104 6.20 -7.22 -5.20
C VAL A 104 6.05 -7.48 -6.70
N VAL A 105 7.04 -7.04 -7.47
CA VAL A 105 7.14 -7.23 -8.91
C VAL A 105 8.22 -8.26 -9.16
N ILE A 106 7.83 -9.43 -9.63
CA ILE A 106 8.73 -10.53 -9.95
C ILE A 106 8.94 -10.52 -11.45
N LEU A 107 10.16 -10.19 -11.88
CA LEU A 107 10.50 -10.13 -13.29
C LEU A 107 10.80 -11.53 -13.81
N ASN A 108 10.07 -11.95 -14.84
CA ASN A 108 10.14 -13.31 -15.38
C ASN A 108 11.06 -13.38 -16.61
N ALA A 109 10.85 -12.49 -17.58
CA ALA A 109 11.62 -12.44 -18.83
C ALA A 109 11.42 -11.11 -19.57
N VAL A 110 12.25 -10.84 -20.57
CA VAL A 110 11.98 -9.79 -21.57
C VAL A 110 11.80 -10.45 -22.94
N LYS A 111 10.67 -10.18 -23.61
CA LYS A 111 10.36 -10.71 -24.94
C LYS A 111 9.85 -9.61 -25.84
N ASN A 112 10.45 -9.45 -27.02
CA ASN A 112 10.09 -8.41 -27.99
C ASN A 112 10.06 -7.00 -27.38
N ASP A 113 11.09 -6.66 -26.62
CA ASP A 113 11.19 -5.38 -25.90
C ASP A 113 10.07 -5.13 -24.89
N SER A 114 9.36 -6.18 -24.43
CA SER A 114 8.38 -6.09 -23.33
C SER A 114 8.81 -6.91 -22.12
N ILE A 115 8.71 -6.30 -20.93
CA ILE A 115 8.99 -6.93 -19.65
C ILE A 115 7.77 -7.79 -19.27
N ASN A 116 7.99 -9.09 -19.13
CA ASN A 116 7.04 -10.00 -18.53
C ASN A 116 7.30 -10.09 -17.02
N TYR A 117 6.28 -9.81 -16.21
CA TYR A 117 6.38 -9.76 -14.76
C TYR A 117 5.07 -10.22 -14.10
N THR A 118 5.18 -10.70 -12.86
CA THR A 118 4.02 -10.90 -11.98
C THR A 118 4.00 -9.82 -10.91
N GLN A 119 2.82 -9.29 -10.60
CA GLN A 119 2.61 -8.33 -9.53
C GLN A 119 1.77 -8.97 -8.42
N LEU A 120 2.34 -9.01 -7.21
CA LEU A 120 1.72 -9.59 -6.02
C LEU A 120 1.63 -8.54 -4.92
N GLU A 121 0.55 -8.53 -4.14
CA GLU A 121 0.50 -7.74 -2.91
C GLU A 121 1.47 -8.28 -1.87
N LEU A 122 2.15 -7.41 -1.15
CA LEU A 122 3.11 -7.77 -0.10
C LEU A 122 2.43 -8.60 1.01
N SER A 123 1.14 -8.39 1.30
CA SER A 123 0.42 -9.22 2.29
C SER A 123 0.32 -10.70 1.93
N ASN A 124 0.63 -11.08 0.68
CA ASN A 124 0.48 -12.44 0.20
C ASN A 124 1.79 -13.25 0.22
N ALA A 125 2.29 -13.49 1.44
CA ALA A 125 3.59 -14.15 1.66
C ALA A 125 3.74 -15.54 1.02
N ASN A 126 2.65 -16.29 0.83
CA ASN A 126 2.73 -17.64 0.26
C ASN A 126 3.07 -17.59 -1.23
N ASP A 127 2.42 -16.68 -1.96
CA ASP A 127 2.60 -16.55 -3.41
C ASP A 127 4.00 -15.99 -3.73
N ILE A 128 4.51 -15.09 -2.89
CA ILE A 128 5.90 -14.58 -2.99
C ILE A 128 6.92 -15.72 -2.86
N VAL A 129 6.70 -16.70 -1.98
CA VAL A 129 7.61 -17.84 -1.78
C VAL A 129 7.58 -18.79 -2.98
N HIS A 130 6.44 -18.95 -3.63
CA HIS A 130 6.29 -19.84 -4.77
C HIS A 130 6.84 -19.26 -6.07
N GLU A 131 6.72 -17.95 -6.27
CA GLU A 131 7.11 -17.29 -7.51
C GLU A 131 8.51 -16.62 -7.44
N GLY A 132 8.98 -16.28 -6.24
CA GLY A 132 10.22 -15.53 -6.04
C GLY A 132 11.48 -16.39 -5.92
N ASN A 133 12.64 -15.78 -6.19
CA ASN A 133 13.94 -16.41 -5.93
C ASN A 133 14.27 -16.41 -4.42
N THR A 134 13.84 -17.46 -3.72
CA THR A 134 13.86 -17.56 -2.25
C THR A 134 15.24 -17.55 -1.58
N ASP A 135 16.31 -17.72 -2.36
CA ASP A 135 17.67 -17.80 -1.84
C ASP A 135 18.31 -16.43 -1.59
N SER A 136 17.74 -15.34 -2.12
CA SER A 136 18.30 -13.99 -1.92
C SER A 136 18.00 -13.46 -0.50
N ILE A 137 18.98 -12.81 0.12
CA ILE A 137 18.83 -12.17 1.46
C ILE A 137 17.67 -11.16 1.44
N PHE A 138 17.52 -10.45 0.33
CA PHE A 138 16.47 -9.48 0.13
C PHE A 138 15.08 -10.13 0.11
N ASN A 139 14.98 -11.32 -0.49
CA ASN A 139 13.72 -12.05 -0.56
C ASN A 139 13.31 -12.63 0.81
N LYS A 140 14.28 -13.08 1.63
CA LYS A 140 13.99 -13.51 3.01
C LYS A 140 13.41 -12.37 3.85
N GLN A 141 13.94 -11.16 3.72
CA GLN A 141 13.39 -9.98 4.40
C GLN A 141 11.98 -9.65 3.87
N LEU A 142 11.78 -9.73 2.56
CA LEU A 142 10.49 -9.47 1.94
C LEU A 142 9.40 -10.43 2.43
N VAL A 143 9.70 -11.72 2.54
CA VAL A 143 8.75 -12.72 3.08
C VAL A 143 8.45 -12.46 4.56
N ALA A 144 9.42 -11.98 5.34
CA ALA A 144 9.18 -11.59 6.72
C ALA A 144 8.26 -10.35 6.82
N ASP A 145 8.54 -9.32 6.01
CA ASP A 145 7.71 -8.11 5.90
C ASP A 145 6.27 -8.47 5.48
N ALA A 146 6.13 -9.36 4.49
CA ALA A 146 4.87 -9.89 4.01
C ALA A 146 4.04 -10.59 5.10
N LYS A 147 4.67 -11.48 5.87
CA LYS A 147 4.03 -12.15 7.02
C LYS A 147 3.60 -11.14 8.08
N ALA A 148 4.41 -10.10 8.34
CA ALA A 148 4.07 -9.05 9.29
C ALA A 148 2.87 -8.22 8.81
N ALA A 149 2.82 -7.86 7.52
CA ALA A 149 1.71 -7.15 6.90
C ALA A 149 0.41 -7.97 6.99
N LYS A 150 0.47 -9.26 6.64
CA LYS A 150 -0.67 -10.20 6.77
C LYS A 150 -1.19 -10.27 8.20
N ARG A 151 -0.30 -10.40 9.19
CA ARG A 151 -0.68 -10.40 10.61
C ARG A 151 -1.37 -9.09 11.01
N LYS A 152 -0.82 -7.93 10.63
CA LYS A 152 -1.43 -6.62 10.88
C LYS A 152 -2.82 -6.50 10.27
N HIS A 153 -3.02 -7.01 9.05
CA HIS A 153 -4.31 -7.04 8.38
C HIS A 153 -5.35 -7.81 9.21
N TYR A 154 -5.05 -9.04 9.62
CA TYR A 154 -5.97 -9.83 10.44
C TYR A 154 -6.25 -9.18 11.80
N VAL A 155 -5.24 -8.58 12.45
CA VAL A 155 -5.46 -7.85 13.71
C VAL A 155 -6.44 -6.69 13.49
N LYS A 156 -6.30 -5.91 12.42
CA LYS A 156 -7.25 -4.83 12.09
C LYS A 156 -8.67 -5.38 11.89
N VAL A 157 -8.83 -6.46 11.11
CA VAL A 157 -10.14 -7.09 10.87
C VAL A 157 -10.78 -7.53 12.17
N VAL A 158 -10.03 -8.20 13.06
CA VAL A 158 -10.52 -8.63 14.37
C VAL A 158 -10.93 -7.44 15.23
N LEU A 159 -10.14 -6.37 15.27
CA LEU A 159 -10.49 -5.16 16.03
C LEU A 159 -11.76 -4.49 15.50
N PHE A 160 -11.93 -4.37 14.19
CA PHE A 160 -13.17 -3.83 13.60
C PHE A 160 -14.38 -4.70 13.91
N TYR A 161 -14.22 -6.03 13.87
CA TYR A 161 -15.27 -6.97 14.24
C TYR A 161 -15.68 -6.82 15.71
N LEU A 162 -14.70 -6.76 16.62
CA LEU A 162 -14.95 -6.54 18.06
C LEU A 162 -15.61 -5.19 18.34
N ALA A 163 -15.17 -4.12 17.65
CA ALA A 163 -15.79 -2.79 17.75
C ALA A 163 -17.25 -2.82 17.25
N GLY A 164 -17.53 -3.55 16.16
CA GLY A 164 -18.88 -3.75 15.64
C GLY A 164 -19.79 -4.46 16.64
N ILE A 165 -19.31 -5.55 17.27
CA ILE A 165 -20.05 -6.26 18.33
C ILE A 165 -20.31 -5.35 19.52
N ALA A 166 -19.30 -4.61 19.99
CA ALA A 166 -19.45 -3.70 21.11
C ALA A 166 -20.49 -2.60 20.83
N GLY A 167 -20.48 -2.04 19.61
CA GLY A 167 -21.48 -1.07 19.15
C GLY A 167 -22.89 -1.65 19.14
N LEU A 168 -23.06 -2.86 18.58
CA LEU A 168 -24.34 -3.56 18.57
C LEU A 168 -24.85 -3.86 19.98
N ALA A 169 -23.99 -4.41 20.86
CA ALA A 169 -24.35 -4.69 22.24
C ALA A 169 -24.76 -3.42 23.00
N GLY A 170 -24.05 -2.31 22.78
CA GLY A 170 -24.41 -0.99 23.33
C GLY A 170 -25.76 -0.49 22.85
N LEU A 171 -26.06 -0.63 21.55
CA LEU A 171 -27.36 -0.28 20.98
C LEU A 171 -28.47 -1.16 21.56
N THR A 172 -28.28 -2.47 21.61
CA THR A 172 -29.26 -3.41 22.18
C THR A 172 -29.54 -3.08 23.65
N TRP A 173 -28.50 -2.84 24.46
CA TRP A 173 -28.65 -2.44 25.85
C TRP A 173 -29.41 -1.11 25.99
N PHE A 174 -29.09 -0.11 25.15
CA PHE A 174 -29.79 1.17 25.14
C PHE A 174 -31.29 1.00 24.87
N PHE A 175 -31.67 0.22 23.84
CA PHE A 175 -33.08 -0.02 23.52
C PHE A 175 -33.82 -0.82 24.61
N VAL A 176 -33.18 -1.84 25.19
CA VAL A 176 -33.75 -2.61 26.31
C VAL A 176 -33.99 -1.70 27.53
N ARG A 177 -32.99 -0.89 27.90
CA ARG A 177 -33.10 0.06 29.02
C ARG A 177 -34.18 1.11 28.77
N ARG A 178 -34.28 1.63 27.55
CA ARG A 178 -35.31 2.61 27.17
C ARG A 178 -36.72 2.01 27.21
N ARG A 179 -36.90 0.76 26.80
CA ARG A 179 -38.18 0.03 26.93
C ARG A 179 -38.56 -0.14 28.41
N LYS A 180 -37.65 -0.58 29.26
CA LYS A 180 -37.92 -0.74 30.70
C LYS A 180 -38.38 0.56 31.37
N LYS A 181 -37.73 1.69 31.06
CA LYS A 181 -38.14 3.01 31.60
C LYS A 181 -39.56 3.44 31.17
N LYS A 182 -40.02 3.05 29.97
CA LYS A 182 -41.39 3.35 29.53
C LYS A 182 -42.44 2.47 30.22
N ALA A 183 -42.07 1.26 30.64
CA ALA A 183 -42.98 0.33 31.30
C ALA A 183 -43.21 0.64 32.79
N THR A 184 -42.32 1.41 33.43
CA THR A 184 -42.41 1.79 34.86
C THR A 184 -43.21 3.08 35.10
N VAL A 185 -43.74 3.72 34.06
CA VAL A 185 -44.50 4.99 34.13
C VAL A 185 -46.01 4.77 33.92
N LEU A 186 -46.46 3.51 33.99
CA LEU A 186 -47.87 3.10 34.03
C LEU A 186 -48.13 2.46 35.40
#